data_AF-A0AAD6C0C8-F1
#
_entry.id   AF-A0AAD6C0C8-F1
#
_cell.length_a   1.000
_cell.length_b   1.000
_cell.length_c   1.000
_cell.angle_alpha   90.00
_cell.angle_beta   90.00
_cell.angle_gamma   90.00
#
_symmetry.space_group_name_H-M   'P 1'
#
loop_
_entity.id
_entity.type
_entity.pdbx_description
1 polymer ?
#
loop_
_entity_poly.entity_id
_entity_poly.type
_entity_poly.pdbx_seq_one_letter_code
_entity_poly.pdbx_strand_id
1 'polypeptide(L)'
;MRLTTLFLSLASLACAAELGIEVTHKVECTRKTQNGDNVSMHYRGTLQSDGNEFDSSFKRNVPLTFKLGTGRVIKGWDQGLLDMCIGEKRTLTIPPEYGYGDRGVGPIPGGATLIFETELVAIEGVDKDEL
;
A
#
# COMPACT_ATOMS: atom_id res chain seq x y z
N MET A 1 23.20 -32.36 45.18
CA MET A 1 23.77 -31.44 44.17
C MET A 1 22.70 -31.24 43.10
N ARG A 2 21.93 -30.14 43.16
CA ARG A 2 20.79 -29.91 42.26
C ARG A 2 21.28 -29.25 40.98
N LEU A 3 21.12 -29.94 39.85
CA LEU A 3 21.37 -29.41 38.51
C LEU A 3 20.23 -28.47 38.14
N THR A 4 20.47 -27.17 38.07
CA THR A 4 19.54 -26.19 37.52
C THR A 4 19.72 -26.13 36.01
N THR A 5 18.76 -26.68 35.27
CA THR A 5 18.69 -26.59 33.81
C THR A 5 18.28 -25.17 33.42
N LEU A 6 19.20 -24.43 32.81
CA LEU A 6 18.94 -23.11 32.25
C LEU A 6 18.25 -23.30 30.89
N PHE A 7 16.94 -23.10 30.82
CA PHE A 7 16.22 -23.02 29.54
C PHE A 7 16.46 -21.63 28.93
N LEU A 8 17.36 -21.56 27.96
CA LEU A 8 17.57 -20.37 27.14
C LEU A 8 16.39 -20.27 26.17
N SER A 9 15.45 -19.37 26.45
CA SER A 9 14.34 -19.10 25.53
C SER A 9 14.88 -18.40 24.28
N LEU A 10 14.88 -19.10 23.14
CA LEU A 10 15.03 -18.46 21.84
C LEU A 10 13.79 -17.59 21.61
N ALA A 11 13.92 -16.28 21.80
CA ALA A 11 12.94 -15.34 21.30
C ALA A 11 12.99 -15.40 19.77
N SER A 12 11.94 -15.92 19.13
CA SER A 12 11.82 -15.84 17.68
C SER A 12 11.66 -14.37 17.29
N LEU A 13 12.67 -13.78 16.66
CA LEU A 13 12.50 -12.54 15.91
C LEU A 13 11.56 -12.86 14.74
N ALA A 14 10.27 -12.61 14.91
CA ALA A 14 9.39 -12.39 13.78
C ALA A 14 9.91 -11.11 13.10
N CYS A 15 10.54 -11.27 11.94
CA CYS A 15 10.88 -10.15 11.07
C CYS A 15 9.55 -9.59 10.58
N ALA A 16 9.04 -8.53 11.20
CA ALA A 16 7.91 -7.79 10.68
C ALA A 16 8.34 -7.20 9.34
N ALA A 17 7.64 -7.51 8.26
CA ALA A 17 7.99 -6.98 6.95
C ALA A 17 7.44 -5.55 6.88
N GLU A 18 8.31 -4.59 6.61
CA GLU A 18 7.92 -3.18 6.55
C GLU A 18 7.21 -2.87 5.22
N LEU A 19 6.31 -1.89 5.26
CA LEU A 19 5.69 -1.33 4.07
C LEU A 19 6.75 -0.65 3.20
N GLY A 20 6.97 -1.18 1.99
CA GLY A 20 7.88 -0.57 1.01
C GLY A 20 7.18 0.51 0.21
N ILE A 21 7.74 1.72 0.18
CA ILE A 21 7.22 2.85 -0.60
C ILE A 21 8.35 3.36 -1.50
N GLU A 22 8.18 3.20 -2.81
CA GLU A 22 9.12 3.70 -3.82
C GLU A 22 8.44 4.75 -4.69
N VAL A 23 8.98 5.97 -4.74
CA VAL A 23 8.50 7.03 -5.65
C VAL A 23 9.13 6.82 -7.02
N THR A 24 8.33 6.37 -7.98
CA THR A 24 8.78 6.05 -9.34
C THR A 24 8.64 7.21 -10.31
N HIS A 25 7.72 8.14 -10.04
CA HIS A 25 7.62 9.40 -10.75
C HIS A 25 7.30 10.50 -9.74
N LYS A 26 8.28 11.36 -9.47
CA LYS A 26 8.15 12.45 -8.52
C LYS A 26 7.53 13.68 -9.19
N VAL A 27 6.59 14.32 -8.50
CA VAL A 27 6.03 15.63 -8.85
C VAL A 27 6.20 16.54 -7.65
N GLU A 28 6.60 17.79 -7.87
CA GLU A 28 6.59 18.81 -6.83
C GLU A 28 5.26 19.54 -6.89
N CYS A 29 4.69 19.86 -5.73
CA CYS A 29 3.44 20.59 -5.62
C CYS A 29 3.31 21.22 -4.23
N THR A 30 2.47 22.25 -4.14
CA THR A 30 2.17 22.89 -2.86
C THR A 30 1.16 22.08 -2.03
N ARG A 31 0.18 21.45 -2.69
CA ARG A 31 -0.89 20.68 -2.04
C ARG A 31 -0.69 19.17 -2.22
N LYS A 32 -0.19 18.51 -1.16
CA LYS A 32 0.02 17.06 -1.10
C LYS A 32 -1.14 16.33 -0.43
N THR A 33 -1.39 15.06 -0.74
CA THR A 33 -2.40 14.24 -0.07
C THR A 33 -2.25 14.21 1.44
N GLN A 34 -3.37 14.28 2.15
CA GLN A 34 -3.43 14.21 3.60
C GLN A 34 -4.59 13.31 4.07
N ASN A 35 -4.56 12.91 5.34
CA ASN A 35 -5.63 12.14 5.94
C ASN A 35 -6.98 12.84 5.80
N GLY A 36 -7.98 12.09 5.35
CA GLY A 36 -9.35 12.58 5.14
C GLY A 36 -9.63 13.14 3.75
N ASP A 37 -8.63 13.28 2.89
CA ASP A 37 -8.85 13.65 1.49
C ASP A 37 -9.66 12.59 0.75
N ASN A 38 -10.55 13.03 -0.14
CA ASN A 38 -11.10 12.15 -1.17
C ASN A 38 -10.13 12.18 -2.37
N VAL A 39 -9.48 11.05 -2.63
CA VAL A 39 -8.46 10.92 -3.68
C VAL A 39 -8.93 9.95 -4.76
N SER A 40 -8.48 10.17 -5.99
CA SER A 40 -8.69 9.27 -7.11
C SER A 40 -7.36 8.69 -7.56
N MET A 41 -7.26 7.35 -7.55
CA MET A 41 -6.02 6.63 -7.85
C MET A 41 -6.20 5.72 -9.06
N HIS A 42 -5.26 5.82 -10.00
CA HIS A 42 -4.99 4.71 -10.90
C HIS A 42 -4.03 3.73 -10.23
N TYR A 43 -4.23 2.44 -10.48
CA TYR A 43 -3.40 1.37 -9.97
C TYR A 43 -3.42 0.11 -10.82
N ARG A 44 -2.36 -0.68 -10.65
CA ARG A 44 -2.23 -2.11 -11.03
C ARG A 44 -1.72 -2.89 -9.82
N GLY A 45 -2.43 -3.96 -9.43
CA GLY A 45 -2.08 -4.82 -8.31
C GLY A 45 -1.65 -6.21 -8.76
N THR A 46 -0.46 -6.65 -8.34
CA THR A 46 0.10 -7.98 -8.65
C THR A 46 0.59 -8.70 -7.40
N LEU A 47 0.63 -10.04 -7.47
CA LEU A 47 1.26 -10.85 -6.42
C LEU A 47 2.78 -10.80 -6.56
N GLN A 48 3.51 -10.58 -5.46
CA GLN A 48 4.98 -10.57 -5.49
C GLN A 48 5.56 -11.94 -5.88
N SER A 49 4.86 -13.03 -5.54
CA SER A 49 5.35 -14.40 -5.72
C SER A 49 5.53 -14.82 -7.18
N ASP A 50 4.65 -14.36 -8.07
CA ASP A 50 4.59 -14.81 -9.46
C ASP A 50 4.30 -13.68 -10.47
N GLY A 51 4.08 -12.45 -9.99
CA GLY A 51 3.75 -11.30 -10.82
C GLY A 51 2.32 -11.29 -11.36
N ASN A 52 1.48 -12.26 -10.97
CA ASN A 52 0.11 -12.34 -11.49
C ASN A 52 -0.72 -11.13 -11.07
N GLU A 53 -1.32 -10.47 -12.05
CA GLU A 53 -2.23 -9.35 -11.81
C GLU A 53 -3.57 -9.85 -11.29
N PHE A 54 -3.98 -9.36 -10.11
CA PHE A 54 -5.28 -9.69 -9.52
C PHE A 54 -6.33 -8.59 -9.75
N ASP A 55 -5.90 -7.33 -9.91
CA ASP A 55 -6.80 -6.21 -10.19
C ASP A 55 -6.06 -5.02 -10.83
N SER A 56 -6.78 -4.24 -11.64
CA SER A 56 -6.25 -3.05 -12.31
C SER A 56 -7.36 -2.08 -12.67
N SER A 57 -7.19 -0.82 -12.29
CA SER A 57 -8.08 0.28 -12.70
C SER A 57 -7.99 0.58 -14.20
N PHE A 58 -6.82 0.34 -14.82
CA PHE A 58 -6.58 0.63 -16.23
C PHE A 58 -7.44 -0.26 -17.14
N LYS A 59 -7.72 -1.50 -16.73
CA LYS A 59 -8.64 -2.40 -17.44
C LYS A 59 -10.06 -1.85 -17.55
N ARG A 60 -10.47 -1.02 -16.58
CA ARG A 60 -11.79 -0.39 -16.51
C ARG A 60 -11.78 1.05 -17.04
N ASN A 61 -10.58 1.63 -17.23
CA ASN A 61 -10.37 3.04 -17.54
C ASN A 61 -11.07 4.01 -16.57
N VAL A 62 -11.21 3.60 -15.30
CA VAL A 62 -11.87 4.36 -14.23
C VAL A 62 -11.00 4.26 -12.97
N PRO A 63 -10.49 5.39 -12.43
CA PRO A 63 -9.77 5.43 -11.15
C PRO A 63 -10.62 4.94 -9.98
N LEU A 64 -9.98 4.46 -8.93
CA LEU A 64 -10.64 4.19 -7.67
C LEU A 64 -10.66 5.46 -6.81
N THR A 65 -11.85 5.92 -6.44
CA THR A 65 -12.03 7.04 -5.51
C THR A 65 -12.35 6.55 -4.11
N PHE A 66 -11.63 7.06 -3.10
CA PHE A 66 -11.82 6.71 -1.70
C PHE A 66 -11.32 7.82 -0.78
N LYS A 67 -11.70 7.72 0.51
CA LYS A 67 -11.27 8.64 1.55
C LYS A 67 -9.98 8.13 2.21
N LEU A 68 -8.87 8.81 1.98
CA LEU A 68 -7.52 8.40 2.41
C LEU A 68 -7.37 8.44 3.93
N GLY A 69 -6.71 7.44 4.50
CA GLY A 69 -6.34 7.43 5.92
C GLY A 69 -7.50 7.16 6.87
N THR A 70 -8.60 6.58 6.37
CA THR A 70 -9.83 6.35 7.16
C THR A 70 -10.20 4.88 7.30
N GLY A 71 -9.31 3.95 6.93
CA GLY A 71 -9.55 2.51 6.98
C GLY A 71 -10.52 2.00 5.92
N ARG A 72 -10.69 2.75 4.82
CA ARG A 72 -11.59 2.40 3.71
C ARG A 72 -10.91 1.52 2.65
N VAL A 73 -9.58 1.47 2.68
CA VAL A 73 -8.72 0.61 1.87
C VAL A 73 -7.74 -0.14 2.79
N ILE A 74 -6.90 -1.00 2.21
CA ILE A 74 -5.87 -1.72 2.99
C ILE A 74 -4.88 -0.73 3.65
N LYS A 75 -4.32 -1.11 4.79
CA LYS A 75 -3.44 -0.23 5.59
C LYS A 75 -2.24 0.29 4.79
N GLY A 76 -1.69 -0.54 3.90
CA GLY A 76 -0.57 -0.14 3.05
C GLY A 76 -0.91 1.00 2.10
N TRP A 77 -2.15 1.12 1.65
CA TRP A 77 -2.61 2.27 0.86
C TRP A 77 -2.82 3.51 1.74
N ASP A 78 -3.50 3.34 2.88
CA ASP A 78 -3.75 4.45 3.81
C ASP A 78 -2.46 5.11 4.31
N GLN A 79 -1.37 4.35 4.42
CA GLN A 79 -0.06 4.87 4.83
C GLN A 79 0.83 5.23 3.63
N GLY A 80 0.84 4.40 2.58
CA GLY A 80 1.76 4.55 1.45
C GLY A 80 1.41 5.67 0.48
N LEU A 81 0.18 6.20 0.53
CA LEU A 81 -0.32 7.21 -0.39
C LEU A 81 -0.44 8.61 0.22
N LEU A 82 0.06 8.81 1.45
CA LEU A 82 0.20 10.14 2.05
C LEU A 82 1.34 10.92 1.41
N ASP A 83 1.27 12.24 1.49
CA ASP A 83 2.29 13.17 0.99
C ASP A 83 2.59 13.03 -0.52
N MET A 84 1.58 12.66 -1.32
CA MET A 84 1.67 12.57 -2.78
C MET A 84 1.21 13.85 -3.46
N CYS A 85 1.86 14.20 -4.56
CA CYS A 85 1.40 15.23 -5.50
C CYS A 85 0.54 14.64 -6.61
N ILE A 86 -0.44 15.42 -7.13
CA ILE A 86 -1.24 14.99 -8.27
C ILE A 86 -0.31 14.72 -9.47
N GLY A 87 -0.44 13.55 -10.09
CA GLY A 87 0.44 13.05 -11.14
C GLY A 87 1.61 12.20 -10.65
N GLU A 88 1.92 12.21 -9.36
CA GLU A 88 2.98 11.38 -8.77
C GLU A 88 2.65 9.89 -8.89
N LYS A 89 3.67 9.07 -9.13
CA LYS A 89 3.57 7.61 -9.21
C LYS A 89 4.45 6.95 -8.18
N ARG A 90 3.92 5.87 -7.58
CA ARG A 90 4.61 5.06 -6.58
C ARG A 90 4.44 3.58 -6.84
N THR A 91 5.47 2.80 -6.50
CA THR A 91 5.36 1.36 -6.30
C THR A 91 5.30 1.08 -4.80
N LEU A 92 4.23 0.44 -4.36
CA LEU A 92 4.06 -0.01 -2.98
C LEU A 92 4.31 -1.51 -2.90
N THR A 93 5.22 -1.94 -2.03
CA THR A 93 5.37 -3.35 -1.63
C THR A 93 4.65 -3.52 -0.31
N ILE A 94 3.55 -4.27 -0.31
CA ILE A 94 2.62 -4.37 0.81
C ILE A 94 2.63 -5.79 1.37
N PRO A 95 3.34 -6.02 2.50
CA PRO A 95 3.27 -7.27 3.24
C PRO A 95 1.85 -7.57 3.75
N PRO A 96 1.53 -8.84 4.05
CA PRO A 96 0.18 -9.24 4.44
C PRO A 96 -0.40 -8.47 5.63
N GLU A 97 0.43 -8.08 6.61
CA GLU A 97 0.04 -7.26 7.78
C GLU A 97 -0.49 -5.86 7.41
N TYR A 98 -0.07 -5.33 6.27
CA TYR A 98 -0.54 -4.08 5.67
C TYR A 98 -1.58 -4.30 4.56
N GLY A 99 -1.77 -5.56 4.12
CA GLY A 99 -2.68 -5.98 3.07
C GLY A 99 -3.89 -6.76 3.61
N TYR A 100 -4.05 -7.99 3.11
CA TYR A 100 -5.21 -8.86 3.42
C TYR A 100 -4.94 -9.95 4.47
N GLY A 101 -3.78 -9.90 5.13
CA GLY A 101 -3.38 -10.81 6.19
C GLY A 101 -3.35 -12.28 5.78
N ASP A 102 -3.37 -13.16 6.78
CA ASP A 102 -3.29 -14.62 6.58
C ASP A 102 -4.55 -15.24 5.95
N ARG A 103 -5.65 -14.49 5.89
CA ARG A 103 -6.91 -14.97 5.32
C ARG A 103 -6.95 -14.81 3.81
N GLY A 104 -6.30 -13.79 3.27
CA GLY A 104 -6.42 -13.42 1.85
C GLY A 104 -7.83 -12.93 1.50
N VAL A 105 -8.08 -12.73 0.21
CA VAL A 105 -9.40 -12.34 -0.33
C VAL A 105 -9.50 -12.66 -1.81
N GLY A 106 -10.60 -13.29 -2.24
CA GLY A 106 -10.84 -13.60 -3.65
C GLY A 106 -9.65 -14.31 -4.30
N PRO A 107 -9.02 -13.74 -5.35
CA PRO A 107 -7.84 -14.33 -6.02
C PRO A 107 -6.52 -14.17 -5.24
N ILE A 108 -6.51 -13.43 -4.13
CA ILE A 108 -5.31 -13.13 -3.34
C ILE A 108 -5.16 -14.17 -2.21
N PRO A 109 -4.10 -15.00 -2.22
CA PRO A 109 -3.85 -15.97 -1.16
C PRO A 109 -3.59 -15.30 0.19
N GLY A 110 -3.83 -16.04 1.27
CA GLY A 110 -3.41 -15.66 2.61
C GLY A 110 -1.89 -15.53 2.72
N GLY A 111 -1.43 -14.52 3.45
CA GLY A 111 0.01 -14.28 3.66
C GLY A 111 0.72 -13.69 2.44
N ALA A 112 0.00 -13.31 1.39
CA ALA A 112 0.60 -12.77 0.18
C ALA A 112 1.15 -11.35 0.38
N THR A 113 2.37 -11.12 -0.13
CA THR A 113 2.90 -9.77 -0.37
C THR A 113 2.39 -9.27 -1.71
N LEU A 114 1.89 -8.04 -1.73
CA LEU A 114 1.29 -7.40 -2.90
C LEU A 114 2.22 -6.31 -3.44
N ILE A 115 2.28 -6.18 -4.75
CA ILE A 115 2.92 -5.04 -5.42
C ILE A 115 1.83 -4.19 -6.06
N PHE A 116 1.83 -2.89 -5.75
CA PHE A 116 0.94 -1.92 -6.38
C PHE A 116 1.73 -0.84 -7.08
N GLU A 117 1.60 -0.72 -8.39
CA GLU A 117 1.95 0.50 -9.10
C GLU A 117 0.75 1.43 -9.07
N THR A 118 0.96 2.66 -8.64
CA THR A 118 -0.09 3.64 -8.35
C THR A 118 0.22 5.00 -8.97
N GLU A 119 -0.81 5.74 -9.33
CA GLU A 119 -0.75 7.10 -9.86
C GLU A 119 -1.87 7.94 -9.24
N LEU A 120 -1.51 9.06 -8.61
CA LEU A 120 -2.50 9.99 -8.06
C LEU A 120 -3.10 10.83 -9.19
N VAL A 121 -4.39 10.65 -9.42
CA VAL A 121 -5.11 11.33 -10.51
C VAL A 121 -5.69 12.65 -10.06
N ALA A 122 -6.26 12.70 -8.85
CA ALA A 122 -6.89 13.90 -8.32
C ALA A 122 -7.02 13.86 -6.79
N ILE A 123 -7.07 15.05 -6.20
CA ILE A 123 -7.56 15.30 -4.85
C ILE A 123 -8.84 16.13 -5.04
N GLU A 124 -9.96 15.72 -4.45
CA GLU A 124 -11.22 16.45 -4.58
C GLU A 124 -11.06 17.91 -4.12
N GLY A 125 -11.45 18.85 -4.98
CA GLY A 125 -11.35 20.28 -4.71
C GLY A 125 -9.96 20.89 -4.90
N VAL A 126 -9.01 20.18 -5.51
CA VAL A 126 -7.67 20.70 -5.86
C VAL A 126 -7.50 20.62 -7.37
N ASP A 127 -7.22 21.76 -8.01
CA ASP A 127 -7.01 21.83 -9.44
C ASP A 127 -5.59 21.37 -9.82
N LYS A 128 -5.48 20.68 -10.96
CA LYS A 128 -4.20 20.17 -11.48
C LYS A 128 -3.25 21.29 -11.96
N ASP A 129 -3.74 22.50 -12.13
CA ASP A 129 -2.92 23.63 -12.58
C ASP A 129 -2.28 24.41 -11.41
N GLU A 130 -2.58 24.03 -10.16
CA GLU A 130 -1.90 24.52 -8.94
C GLU A 130 -0.71 23.64 -8.52
N LEU A 131 -0.03 23.04 -9.52
CA LEU A 131 1.19 22.24 -9.35
C LEU A 131 2.44 23.11 -9.19
#